data_AF-A0A1J5T1W7-F1
#
_entry.id   AF-A0A1J5T1W7-F1
#
_cell.length_a   1.000
_cell.length_b   1.000
_cell.length_c   1.000
_cell.angle_alpha   90.00
_cell.angle_beta   90.00
_cell.angle_gamma   90.00
#
_symmetry.space_group_name_H-M   'P 1'
#
loop_
_entity.id
_entity.type
_entity.pdbx_description
1 polymer ?
#
loop_
_entity_poly.entity_id
_entity_poly.type
_entity_poly.pdbx_seq_one_letter_code
_entity_poly.pdbx_strand_id
1 'polypeptide(L)'
;MSEVNVRLKHNFEDSDKLFRILFAAIKIGKPASKRKIADVADISSQLVDYHIDKLVDNGQLIKIDSMYTAQRIFSDKNIYKFLKETVITQHLIEKLASGIDFSQAISQDNKVLEESILTLLKLFTIDLKE
;
A
#
# COMPACT_ATOMS: atom_id res chain seq x y z
N MET A 1 12.04 21.84 9.44
CA MET A 1 11.19 20.93 8.65
C MET A 1 12.11 19.87 8.11
N SER A 2 11.94 18.60 8.50
CA SER A 2 12.75 17.50 7.97
C SER A 2 12.48 17.38 6.47
N GLU A 3 13.53 17.26 5.66
CA GLU A 3 13.40 17.08 4.21
C GLU A 3 12.74 15.73 3.92
N VAL A 4 11.45 15.77 3.55
CA VAL A 4 10.73 14.60 3.07
C VAL A 4 11.21 14.28 1.66
N ASN A 5 11.92 13.16 1.51
CA ASN A 5 12.33 12.70 0.20
C ASN A 5 11.17 11.92 -0.43
N VAL A 6 10.49 12.55 -1.37
CA VAL A 6 9.46 11.91 -2.18
C VAL A 6 10.11 11.38 -3.44
N ARG A 7 10.09 10.06 -3.61
CA ARG A 7 10.53 9.42 -4.84
C ARG A 7 9.32 8.74 -5.46
N LEU A 8 9.18 8.90 -6.78
CA LEU A 8 8.39 7.93 -7.55
C LEU A 8 8.90 6.56 -7.12
N LYS A 9 7.99 5.62 -6.85
CA LYS A 9 8.42 4.23 -6.72
C LYS A 9 9.12 3.90 -8.04
N HIS A 10 10.45 3.89 -8.06
CA HIS A 10 11.28 3.61 -9.24
C HIS A 10 12.62 3.10 -8.72
N ASN A 11 12.58 1.87 -8.23
CA ASN A 11 13.66 0.89 -8.28
C ASN A 11 12.99 -0.44 -7.92
N PHE A 12 12.36 -1.02 -8.95
CA PHE A 12 11.08 -1.70 -8.75
C PHE A 12 11.16 -3.20 -8.82
N GLU A 13 12.19 -3.88 -9.32
CA GLU A 13 12.02 -5.33 -9.52
C GLU A 13 11.74 -6.08 -8.21
N ASP A 14 12.63 -5.98 -7.23
CA ASP A 14 12.44 -6.63 -5.92
C ASP A 14 11.30 -6.00 -5.10
N SER A 15 11.19 -4.67 -5.11
CA SER A 15 10.13 -3.96 -4.36
C SER A 15 8.73 -4.20 -4.96
N ASP A 16 8.63 -4.30 -6.28
CA ASP A 16 7.42 -4.72 -7.02
C ASP A 16 7.09 -6.17 -6.67
N LYS A 17 8.08 -7.06 -6.66
CA LYS A 17 7.82 -8.47 -6.29
C LYS A 17 7.31 -8.58 -4.85
N LEU A 18 7.99 -7.95 -3.90
CA LEU A 18 7.55 -7.89 -2.50
C LEU A 18 6.13 -7.31 -2.38
N PHE A 19 5.86 -6.20 -3.06
CA PHE A 19 4.55 -5.56 -3.06
C PHE A 19 3.47 -6.47 -3.66
N ARG A 20 3.72 -7.09 -4.82
CA ARG A 20 2.79 -7.99 -5.50
C ARG A 20 2.49 -9.24 -4.68
N ILE A 21 3.49 -9.82 -4.03
CA ILE A 21 3.34 -10.97 -3.12
C ILE A 21 2.46 -10.58 -1.93
N LEU A 22 2.78 -9.45 -1.28
CA LEU A 22 1.99 -8.95 -0.14
C LEU A 22 0.55 -8.65 -0.55
N PHE A 23 0.36 -7.96 -1.69
CA PHE A 23 -0.95 -7.62 -2.21
C PHE A 23 -1.79 -8.87 -2.56
N ALA A 24 -1.16 -9.89 -3.15
CA ALA A 24 -1.81 -11.16 -3.39
C ALA A 24 -2.26 -11.85 -2.10
N ALA A 25 -1.41 -11.88 -1.07
CA ALA A 25 -1.78 -12.43 0.24
C ALA A 25 -2.95 -11.68 0.89
N ILE A 26 -2.96 -10.34 0.81
CA ILE A 26 -4.09 -9.50 1.28
C ILE A 26 -5.37 -9.85 0.52
N LYS A 27 -5.30 -9.94 -0.81
CA LYS A 27 -6.46 -10.28 -1.67
C LYS A 27 -7.01 -11.67 -1.39
N ILE A 28 -6.15 -12.63 -1.04
CA ILE A 28 -6.56 -13.98 -0.66
C ILE A 28 -7.29 -13.98 0.69
N GLY A 29 -6.83 -13.17 1.66
CA GLY A 29 -7.51 -12.93 2.94
C GLY A 29 -7.53 -14.11 3.90
N LYS A 30 -6.81 -15.20 3.60
CA LYS A 30 -6.66 -16.40 4.44
C LYS A 30 -5.30 -17.07 4.20
N PRO A 31 -4.86 -18.01 5.05
CA PRO A 31 -3.63 -18.76 4.81
C PRO A 31 -3.63 -19.44 3.44
N ALA A 32 -2.55 -19.29 2.69
CA ALA A 32 -2.38 -19.88 1.37
C ALA A 32 -0.95 -20.35 1.11
N SER A 33 -0.82 -21.34 0.23
CA SER A 33 0.48 -21.83 -0.21
C SER A 33 1.19 -20.79 -1.09
N LYS A 34 2.52 -20.89 -1.18
CA LYS A 34 3.35 -20.05 -2.06
C LYS A 34 2.88 -20.09 -3.51
N ARG A 35 2.51 -21.28 -4.00
CA ARG A 35 1.94 -21.46 -5.35
C ARG A 35 0.67 -20.63 -5.55
N LYS A 36 -0.27 -20.68 -4.61
CA LYS A 36 -1.51 -19.89 -4.73
C LYS A 36 -1.23 -18.38 -4.70
N ILE A 37 -0.25 -17.96 -3.91
CA ILE A 37 0.19 -16.56 -3.87
C ILE A 37 0.83 -16.16 -5.20
N ALA A 38 1.69 -17.01 -5.78
CA ALA A 38 2.29 -16.80 -7.09
C ALA A 38 1.24 -16.62 -8.19
N ASP A 39 0.24 -17.50 -8.21
CA ASP A 39 -0.88 -17.44 -9.17
C ASP A 39 -1.66 -16.13 -9.08
N VAL A 40 -1.91 -15.62 -7.86
CA VAL A 40 -2.66 -14.38 -7.65
C VAL A 40 -1.80 -13.13 -7.87
N ALA A 41 -0.50 -13.21 -7.57
CA ALA A 41 0.47 -12.14 -7.78
C ALA A 41 0.90 -12.02 -9.26
N ASP A 42 0.59 -13.02 -10.08
CA ASP A 42 1.00 -13.15 -11.48
C ASP A 42 2.53 -13.09 -11.66
N ILE A 43 3.25 -13.80 -10.78
CA ILE A 43 4.71 -13.94 -10.83
C ILE A 43 5.12 -15.40 -10.64
N SER A 44 6.35 -15.76 -11.02
CA SER A 44 6.82 -17.15 -10.90
C SER A 44 6.89 -17.59 -9.43
N SER A 45 6.64 -18.88 -9.18
CA SER A 45 6.77 -19.45 -7.81
C SER A 45 8.18 -19.31 -7.25
N GLN A 46 9.21 -19.34 -8.11
CA GLN A 46 10.61 -19.13 -7.71
C GLN A 46 10.84 -17.72 -7.13
N LEU A 47 10.24 -16.68 -7.75
CA LEU A 47 10.32 -15.32 -7.22
C LEU A 47 9.56 -15.19 -5.90
N VAL A 48 8.43 -15.88 -5.75
CA VAL A 48 7.75 -15.95 -4.45
C VAL A 48 8.63 -16.63 -3.42
N ASP A 49 9.24 -17.77 -3.75
CA ASP A 49 10.13 -18.50 -2.84
C ASP A 49 11.28 -17.62 -2.35
N TYR A 50 11.90 -16.85 -3.25
CA TYR A 50 13.02 -15.98 -2.95
C TYR A 50 12.64 -14.80 -2.04
N HIS A 51 11.45 -14.22 -2.20
CA HIS A 51 11.08 -12.98 -1.50
C HIS A 51 10.17 -13.16 -0.28
N ILE A 52 9.43 -14.27 -0.18
CA ILE A 52 8.34 -14.39 0.80
C ILE A 52 8.84 -14.37 2.25
N ASP A 53 10.01 -14.94 2.52
CA ASP A 53 10.58 -14.97 3.87
C ASP A 53 10.96 -13.54 4.34
N LYS A 54 11.44 -12.67 3.43
CA LYS A 54 11.68 -11.25 3.73
C LYS A 54 10.40 -10.53 4.18
N LEU A 55 9.25 -10.86 3.62
CA LEU A 55 7.96 -10.30 4.07
C LEU A 55 7.54 -10.84 5.43
N VAL A 56 7.94 -12.06 5.78
CA VAL A 56 7.74 -12.63 7.13
C VAL A 56 8.67 -11.93 8.12
N ASP A 57 9.94 -11.74 7.79
CA ASP A 57 10.93 -11.06 8.63
C ASP A 57 10.56 -9.60 8.90
N ASN A 58 10.01 -8.91 7.89
CA ASN A 58 9.46 -7.55 8.04
C ASN A 58 8.14 -7.50 8.83
N GLY A 59 7.61 -8.65 9.27
CA GLY A 59 6.36 -8.76 9.99
C GLY A 59 5.12 -8.46 9.14
N GLN A 60 5.22 -8.47 7.81
CA GLN A 60 4.10 -8.16 6.90
C GLN A 60 3.25 -9.40 6.59
N LEU A 61 3.89 -10.58 6.53
CA LEU A 61 3.24 -11.87 6.43
C LEU A 61 3.43 -12.68 7.72
N ILE A 62 2.50 -13.58 7.99
CA ILE A 62 2.57 -14.60 9.03
C ILE A 62 2.64 -15.96 8.34
N LYS A 63 3.64 -16.77 8.72
CA LYS A 63 3.74 -18.18 8.31
C LYS A 63 2.99 -19.06 9.30
N ILE A 64 2.07 -19.88 8.79
CA ILE A 64 1.28 -20.85 9.55
C ILE A 64 1.49 -22.19 8.87
N ASP A 65 2.22 -23.10 9.53
CA ASP A 65 2.71 -24.35 8.96
C ASP A 65 3.48 -24.11 7.63
N SER A 66 2.91 -24.58 6.52
CA SER A 66 3.44 -24.41 5.15
C SER A 66 2.73 -23.31 4.35
N MET A 67 1.86 -22.53 4.99
CA MET A 67 1.06 -21.48 4.39
C MET A 67 1.43 -20.09 4.92
N TYR A 68 1.02 -19.06 4.19
CA TYR A 68 1.32 -17.67 4.46
C TYR A 68 0.04 -16.84 4.39
N THR A 69 -0.10 -15.86 5.28
CA THR A 69 -1.21 -14.91 5.27
C THR A 69 -0.72 -13.51 5.61
N ALA A 70 -1.38 -12.49 5.10
CA ALA A 70 -1.06 -11.11 5.46
C ALA A 70 -1.46 -10.82 6.91
N GLN A 71 -0.69 -9.95 7.58
CA GLN A 71 -1.09 -9.43 8.90
C GLN A 71 -2.49 -8.80 8.84
N ARG A 72 -3.22 -8.92 9.96
CA ARG A 72 -4.58 -8.36 10.09
C ARG A 72 -4.64 -6.85 9.92
N ILE A 73 -3.55 -6.13 10.21
CA ILE A 73 -3.48 -4.67 10.01
C ILE A 73 -3.85 -4.24 8.58
N PHE A 74 -3.52 -5.06 7.57
CA PHE A 74 -3.81 -4.74 6.17
C PHE A 74 -5.29 -4.90 5.80
N SER A 75 -6.11 -5.53 6.65
CA SER A 75 -7.55 -5.70 6.47
C SER A 75 -8.39 -5.10 7.60
N ASP A 76 -7.75 -4.44 8.57
CA ASP A 76 -8.45 -3.83 9.71
C ASP A 76 -9.12 -2.51 9.31
N LYS A 77 -10.45 -2.57 9.17
CA LYS A 77 -11.28 -1.41 8.83
C LYS A 77 -11.17 -0.27 9.83
N ASN A 78 -10.88 -0.55 11.10
CA ASN A 78 -10.72 0.49 12.11
C ASN A 78 -9.46 1.29 11.87
N ILE A 79 -8.38 0.64 11.44
CA ILE A 79 -7.12 1.32 11.10
C ILE A 79 -7.32 2.17 9.85
N TYR A 80 -7.99 1.66 8.82
CA TYR A 80 -8.33 2.48 7.64
C TYR A 80 -9.21 3.68 7.99
N LYS A 81 -10.24 3.48 8.83
CA LYS A 81 -11.11 4.55 9.30
C LYS A 81 -10.31 5.60 10.09
N PHE A 82 -9.49 5.15 11.04
CA PHE A 82 -8.62 6.03 11.83
C PHE A 82 -7.66 6.84 10.95
N LEU A 83 -6.99 6.19 9.99
CA LEU A 83 -6.09 6.88 9.05
C LEU A 83 -6.86 7.89 8.20
N LYS A 84 -8.05 7.54 7.70
CA LYS A 84 -8.88 8.48 6.94
C LYS A 84 -9.27 9.69 7.79
N GLU A 85 -9.74 9.48 9.00
CA GLU A 85 -10.21 10.54 9.90
C GLU A 85 -9.07 11.42 10.44
N THR A 86 -7.88 10.85 10.64
CA THR A 86 -6.74 11.53 11.29
C THR A 86 -5.77 12.14 10.29
N VAL A 87 -5.54 11.49 9.15
CA VAL A 87 -4.60 11.96 8.12
C VAL A 87 -5.31 12.86 7.12
N ILE A 88 -6.49 12.46 6.63
CA ILE A 88 -7.27 13.23 5.66
C ILE A 88 -8.26 14.13 6.40
N THR A 89 -7.72 15.11 7.14
CA THR A 89 -8.55 16.10 7.83
C THR A 89 -9.09 17.14 6.85
N GLN A 90 -10.25 17.71 7.18
CA GLN A 90 -10.83 18.82 6.41
C GLN A 90 -9.85 20.00 6.28
N HIS A 91 -9.06 20.28 7.32
CA HIS A 91 -8.02 21.30 7.32
C HIS A 91 -6.88 21.01 6.32
N LEU A 92 -6.50 19.74 6.16
CA LEU A 92 -5.52 19.34 5.16
C LEU A 92 -6.09 19.53 3.75
N ILE A 93 -7.33 19.11 3.53
CA ILE A 93 -8.04 19.27 2.25
C ILE A 93 -8.09 20.76 1.86
N GLU A 94 -8.50 21.64 2.78
CA GLU A 94 -8.61 23.08 2.53
C GLU A 94 -7.25 23.73 2.21
N LYS A 95 -6.17 23.30 2.86
CA LYS A 95 -4.82 23.77 2.55
C LYS A 95 -4.33 23.32 1.17
N LEU A 96 -4.66 22.09 0.77
CA LEU A 96 -4.20 21.51 -0.50
C LEU A 96 -5.06 21.95 -1.69
N ALA A 97 -6.34 22.28 -1.47
CA ALA A 97 -7.24 22.74 -2.51
C ALA A 97 -6.73 24.02 -3.21
N SER A 98 -6.00 24.85 -2.47
CA SER A 98 -5.40 26.07 -3.02
C SER A 98 -4.33 25.73 -4.07
N GLY A 99 -4.65 26.01 -5.34
CA GLY A 99 -3.74 25.80 -6.47
C GLY A 99 -3.98 24.51 -7.26
N ILE A 100 -5.01 23.74 -6.93
CA ILE A 100 -5.46 22.59 -7.75
C ILE A 100 -6.65 23.03 -8.60
N ASP A 101 -6.58 22.74 -9.91
CA ASP A 101 -7.66 23.03 -10.85
C ASP A 101 -8.69 21.89 -10.84
N PHE A 102 -9.88 22.17 -10.31
CA PHE A 102 -11.01 21.24 -10.28
C PHE A 102 -12.03 21.48 -11.41
N SER A 103 -11.78 22.42 -12.34
CA SER A 103 -12.76 22.88 -13.33
C SER A 103 -13.36 21.78 -14.22
N GLN A 104 -12.63 20.68 -14.39
CA GLN A 104 -13.03 19.52 -15.20
C GLN A 104 -13.62 18.37 -14.37
N ALA A 105 -13.60 18.47 -13.04
CA ALA A 105 -14.07 17.41 -12.17
C ALA A 105 -15.60 17.43 -12.04
N ILE A 106 -16.22 16.26 -12.24
CA ILE A 106 -17.67 16.06 -12.01
C ILE A 106 -17.96 15.87 -10.52
N SER A 107 -16.97 15.39 -9.76
CA SER A 107 -17.08 15.20 -8.31
C SER A 107 -16.71 16.47 -7.55
N GLN A 108 -17.22 16.61 -6.33
CA GLN A 108 -16.85 17.72 -5.43
C GLN A 108 -15.34 17.73 -5.16
N ASP A 109 -14.74 18.92 -5.08
CA ASP A 109 -13.30 19.18 -4.89
C ASP A 109 -12.70 18.37 -3.73
N ASN A 110 -13.38 18.33 -2.58
CA ASN A 110 -12.93 17.57 -1.41
C ASN A 110 -12.78 16.07 -1.72
N LYS A 111 -13.68 15.51 -2.54
CA LYS A 111 -13.64 14.11 -2.95
C LYS A 111 -12.53 13.85 -3.96
N VAL A 112 -12.28 14.79 -4.87
CA VAL A 112 -11.16 14.73 -5.83
C VAL A 112 -9.82 14.75 -5.09
N LEU A 113 -9.69 15.62 -4.08
CA LEU A 113 -8.52 15.71 -3.21
C LEU A 113 -8.29 14.44 -2.40
N GLU A 114 -9.34 13.89 -1.80
CA GLU A 114 -9.26 12.63 -1.05
C GLU A 114 -8.71 11.50 -1.95
N GLU A 115 -9.31 11.31 -3.13
CA GLU A 115 -8.87 10.29 -4.09
C GLU A 115 -7.44 10.54 -4.60
N SER A 116 -7.05 11.81 -4.75
CA SER A 116 -5.70 12.19 -5.17
C SER A 116 -4.67 11.84 -4.10
N ILE A 117 -4.94 12.14 -2.82
CA ILE A 117 -4.06 11.77 -1.69
C ILE A 117 -3.91 10.24 -1.61
N LEU A 118 -5.03 9.51 -1.70
CA LEU A 118 -5.01 8.04 -1.70
C LEU A 118 -4.21 7.50 -2.90
N THR A 119 -4.29 8.15 -4.06
CA THR A 119 -3.53 7.78 -5.25
C THR A 119 -2.03 8.06 -5.08
N LEU A 120 -1.65 9.18 -4.47
CA LEU A 120 -0.25 9.49 -4.17
C LEU A 120 0.35 8.45 -3.21
N LEU A 121 -0.37 8.05 -2.17
CA LEU A 121 0.07 6.97 -1.26
C LEU A 121 0.29 5.63 -1.99
N LYS A 122 -0.42 5.39 -3.10
CA LYS A 122 -0.20 4.22 -3.96
C LYS A 122 1.02 4.37 -4.87
N LEU A 123 1.28 5.56 -5.40
CA LEU A 123 2.30 5.80 -6.43
C LEU A 123 3.70 6.13 -5.89
N PHE A 124 3.78 6.71 -4.69
CA PHE A 124 5.03 7.25 -4.15
C PHE A 124 5.46 6.49 -2.89
N THR A 125 6.77 6.35 -2.72
CA THR A 125 7.36 5.97 -1.43
C THR A 125 7.80 7.24 -0.73
N ILE A 126 7.46 7.35 0.55
CA ILE A 126 7.85 8.48 1.40
C ILE A 126 8.98 7.99 2.30
N ASP A 127 10.18 8.49 2.04
CA ASP A 127 11.32 8.27 2.93
C ASP A 127 11.33 9.38 3.98
N LEU A 128 10.98 9.02 5.21
CA LEU A 128 11.18 9.90 6.36
C LEU A 128 12.65 9.77 6.77
N LYS A 129 13.47 10.76 6.42
CA LYS A 129 14.80 10.87 7.02
C LYS A 129 14.64 11.27 8.49
N GLU A 130 15.28 10.53 9.38
CA GLU A 130 15.50 10.94 10.77
C GLU A 130 16.26 12.27 10.84
#